data_AF-A0A2P5C549-F1
#
_entry.id   AF-A0A2P5C549-F1
#
_cell.length_a   1.000
_cell.length_b   1.000
_cell.length_c   1.000
_cell.angle_alpha   90.00
_cell.angle_beta   90.00
_cell.angle_gamma   90.00
#
_symmetry.space_group_name_H-M   'P 1'
#
loop_
_entity.id
_entity.type
_entity.pdbx_description
1 polymer ?
#
loop_
_entity_poly.entity_id
_entity_poly.type
_entity_poly.pdbx_seq_one_letter_code
_entity_poly.pdbx_strand_id
1 'polypeptide(L)'
;MSTLQLLAEFTAAEERLLALRPKNLRFAEAASFLLAIKIAYEGLKRAEFSTGKSILVHAGAGRVGTQVIQLAKQVFGASKVAATASSGN
;
A
#
# COMPACT_ATOMS: atom_id res chain seq x y z
N MET A 1 4.80 -18.37 -8.89
CA MET A 1 4.75 -17.91 -7.49
C MET A 1 3.34 -18.16 -6.98
N SER A 2 3.11 -19.31 -6.34
CA SER A 2 1.80 -19.72 -5.85
C SER A 2 1.38 -18.81 -4.70
N THR A 3 0.28 -18.09 -4.88
CA THR A 3 -0.22 -17.03 -4.00
C THR A 3 -0.77 -17.50 -2.65
N LEU A 4 -0.62 -18.79 -2.30
CA LEU A 4 -1.28 -19.42 -1.15
C LEU A 4 -0.36 -19.69 0.06
N GLN A 5 0.91 -19.31 0.01
CA GLN A 5 1.87 -19.62 1.08
C GLN A 5 1.59 -18.92 2.44
N LEU A 6 0.61 -18.02 2.52
CA LEU A 6 0.30 -17.26 3.73
C LEU A 6 -0.87 -17.85 4.56
N LEU A 7 -1.61 -18.83 4.04
CA LEU A 7 -2.63 -19.56 4.81
C LEU A 7 -2.04 -20.86 5.37
N ALA A 8 -1.02 -20.73 6.21
CA ALA A 8 -0.35 -21.83 6.89
C ALA A 8 0.17 -21.37 8.27
N GLU A 9 0.41 -22.31 9.18
CA GLU A 9 1.05 -22.02 10.48
C GLU A 9 2.49 -21.52 10.32
N PHE A 10 3.20 -22.00 9.29
CA PHE A 10 4.56 -21.61 8.97
C PHE A 10 4.71 -21.37 7.47
N THR A 11 5.57 -20.42 7.13
CA THR A 11 5.91 -20.11 5.73
C THR A 11 7.38 -19.74 5.62
N ALA A 12 8.04 -20.20 4.56
CA ALA A 12 9.39 -19.77 4.24
C ALA A 12 9.32 -18.39 3.58
N ALA A 13 10.14 -17.45 4.06
CA ALA A 13 10.24 -16.11 3.49
C ALA A 13 11.71 -15.73 3.29
N GLU A 14 12.01 -15.04 2.20
CA GLU A 14 13.32 -14.43 2.01
C GLU A 14 13.55 -13.33 3.04
N GLU A 15 14.73 -13.29 3.65
CA GLU A 15 15.09 -12.29 4.67
C GLU A 15 14.86 -10.85 4.20
N ARG A 16 15.21 -10.55 2.94
CA ARG A 16 14.99 -9.26 2.29
C ARG A 16 13.52 -8.82 2.27
N LEU A 17 12.58 -9.76 2.30
CA LEU A 17 11.14 -9.48 2.26
C LEU A 17 10.55 -9.29 3.66
N LEU A 18 11.33 -9.51 4.71
CA LEU A 18 10.93 -9.30 6.09
C LEU A 18 11.17 -7.86 6.52
N ALA A 19 10.26 -7.34 7.34
CA ALA A 19 10.39 -6.04 7.97
C ALA A 19 9.96 -6.15 9.44
N LEU A 20 10.58 -5.36 10.30
CA LEU A 20 10.19 -5.30 11.70
C LEU A 20 8.77 -4.74 11.82
N ARG A 21 7.93 -5.41 12.59
CA ARG A 21 6.59 -4.93 12.89
C ARG A 21 6.69 -3.59 13.63
N PRO A 22 6.00 -2.53 13.18
CA PRO A 22 5.91 -1.29 13.94
C PRO A 22 5.37 -1.54 15.35
N LYS A 23 5.95 -0.85 16.35
CA LYS A 23 5.59 -1.05 17.77
C LYS A 23 4.14 -0.66 18.09
N ASN A 24 3.58 0.24 17.30
CA ASN A 24 2.23 0.78 17.45
C ASN A 24 1.15 -0.01 16.69
N LEU A 25 1.49 -1.10 15.99
CA LEU A 25 0.54 -1.93 15.25
C LEU A 25 0.48 -3.35 15.81
N ARG A 26 -0.73 -3.90 15.86
CA ARG A 26 -0.96 -5.34 16.13
C ARG A 26 -0.52 -6.16 14.91
N PHE A 27 -0.27 -7.45 15.10
CA PHE A 27 0.14 -8.34 14.00
C PHE A 27 -0.87 -8.37 12.84
N ALA A 28 -2.17 -8.44 13.13
CA ALA A 28 -3.22 -8.44 12.10
C ALA A 28 -3.25 -7.14 11.28
N GLU A 29 -3.03 -6.00 11.94
CA GLU A 29 -2.95 -4.69 11.28
C GLU A 29 -1.70 -4.61 10.40
N ALA A 30 -0.54 -5.00 10.93
CA ALA A 30 0.70 -4.99 10.18
C ALA A 30 0.65 -5.90 8.93
N ALA A 31 0.09 -7.10 9.06
CA ALA A 31 -0.03 -8.06 7.95
C ALA A 31 -0.95 -7.53 6.83
N SER A 32 -2.12 -6.98 7.19
CA SER A 32 -3.07 -6.42 6.22
C SER A 32 -2.57 -5.15 5.53
N PHE A 33 -1.79 -4.34 6.25
CA PHE A 33 -1.22 -3.08 5.81
C PHE A 33 -0.06 -3.26 4.83
N LEU A 34 0.84 -4.20 5.12
CA LEU A 34 2.10 -4.39 4.37
C LEU A 34 1.85 -4.64 2.87
N LEU A 35 0.92 -5.53 2.54
CA LEU A 35 0.63 -5.86 1.14
C LEU A 35 0.10 -4.66 0.37
N ALA A 36 -0.86 -3.93 0.95
CA ALA A 36 -1.49 -2.80 0.28
C ALA A 36 -0.50 -1.64 0.04
N ILE A 37 0.36 -1.36 1.02
CA ILE A 37 1.41 -0.33 0.88
C ILE A 37 2.46 -0.71 -0.14
N LYS A 38 2.91 -1.97 -0.15
CA LYS A 38 3.91 -2.41 -1.11
C LYS A 38 3.41 -2.22 -2.54
N ILE A 39 2.15 -2.56 -2.80
CA ILE A 39 1.52 -2.35 -4.11
C ILE A 39 1.43 -0.85 -4.43
N ALA A 40 0.97 -0.03 -3.48
CA ALA A 40 0.83 1.41 -3.66
C ALA A 40 2.18 2.09 -3.97
N TYR A 41 3.23 1.75 -3.20
CA TYR A 41 4.57 2.31 -3.36
C TYR A 41 5.20 1.92 -4.70
N GLU A 42 5.13 0.64 -5.08
CA GLU A 42 5.64 0.19 -6.38
C GLU A 42 4.84 0.80 -7.54
N GLY A 43 3.54 0.99 -7.39
CA GLY A 43 2.72 1.70 -8.37
C GLY A 43 3.16 3.15 -8.58
N LEU A 44 3.37 3.90 -7.49
CA LEU A 44 3.86 5.28 -7.54
C LEU A 44 5.27 5.38 -8.15
N LYS A 45 6.15 4.43 -7.82
CA LYS A 45 7.49 4.36 -8.43
C LYS A 45 7.44 4.11 -9.93
N ARG A 46 6.62 3.15 -10.38
CA ARG A 46 6.44 2.86 -11.82
C ARG A 46 5.82 4.02 -12.58
N ALA A 47 4.97 4.80 -11.93
CA ALA A 47 4.41 6.03 -12.48
C ALA A 47 5.40 7.22 -12.45
N GLU A 48 6.63 7.01 -11.95
CA GLU A 48 7.63 8.05 -11.74
C GLU A 48 7.05 9.27 -11.01
N PHE A 49 6.21 8.98 -10.01
CA PHE A 49 5.52 10.03 -9.26
C PHE A 49 6.51 10.78 -8.38
N SER A 50 6.42 12.10 -8.39
CA SER A 50 7.36 13.00 -7.74
C SER A 50 6.63 14.20 -7.16
N THR A 51 7.31 14.93 -6.28
CA THR A 51 6.80 16.15 -5.65
C THR A 51 6.23 17.14 -6.67
N GLY A 52 5.14 17.79 -6.27
CA GLY A 52 4.45 18.79 -7.08
C GLY A 52 3.50 18.21 -8.14
N LYS A 53 3.59 16.92 -8.46
CA LYS A 53 2.65 16.27 -9.40
C LYS A 53 1.27 16.08 -8.76
N SER A 54 0.24 16.00 -9.62
CA SER A 54 -1.13 15.66 -9.22
C SER A 54 -1.45 14.21 -9.62
N ILE A 55 -2.35 13.55 -8.90
CA ILE A 55 -2.73 12.16 -9.15
C ILE A 55 -4.23 11.94 -9.02
N LEU A 56 -4.78 11.09 -9.89
CA LEU A 56 -6.14 10.53 -9.78
C LEU A 56 -6.05 9.08 -9.31
N VAL A 57 -6.73 8.77 -8.19
CA VAL A 57 -6.75 7.43 -7.58
C VAL A 57 -8.12 6.79 -7.79
N HIS A 58 -8.17 5.74 -8.62
CA HIS A 58 -9.39 4.94 -8.73
C HIS A 58 -9.58 4.03 -7.51
N ALA A 59 -10.84 3.82 -7.13
CA ALA A 59 -11.21 3.05 -5.94
C ALA A 59 -10.47 3.53 -4.68
N GLY A 60 -10.43 4.85 -4.47
CA GLY A 60 -9.69 5.50 -3.39
C GLY A 60 -10.10 5.08 -1.99
N ALA A 61 -11.35 4.65 -1.79
CA ALA A 61 -11.85 4.11 -0.53
C ALA A 61 -11.39 2.65 -0.26
N GLY A 62 -10.88 1.95 -1.29
CA GLY A 62 -10.45 0.56 -1.16
C GLY A 62 -9.09 0.39 -0.46
N ARG A 63 -8.73 -0.86 -0.15
CA ARG A 63 -7.50 -1.21 0.57
C ARG A 63 -6.22 -0.64 -0.03
N VAL A 64 -6.07 -0.64 -1.36
CA VAL A 64 -4.87 -0.08 -2.03
C VAL A 64 -5.02 1.42 -2.22
N GLY A 65 -6.20 1.89 -2.65
CA GLY A 65 -6.45 3.30 -2.94
C GLY A 65 -6.16 4.20 -1.75
N THR A 66 -6.59 3.79 -0.55
CA THR A 66 -6.30 4.52 0.69
C THR A 66 -4.80 4.69 0.94
N GLN A 67 -4.00 3.64 0.69
CA GLN A 67 -2.55 3.70 0.87
C GLN A 67 -1.85 4.55 -0.19
N VAL A 68 -2.32 4.51 -1.45
CA VAL A 68 -1.82 5.40 -2.51
C VAL A 68 -2.04 6.86 -2.13
N ILE A 69 -3.23 7.20 -1.63
CA ILE A 69 -3.57 8.58 -1.21
C ILE A 69 -2.63 9.05 -0.09
N GLN A 70 -2.40 8.22 0.93
CA GLN A 70 -1.53 8.57 2.04
C GLN A 70 -0.07 8.75 1.59
N LEU A 71 0.46 7.81 0.81
CA LEU A 71 1.82 7.90 0.29
C LEU A 71 2.00 9.12 -0.63
N ALA A 72 1.07 9.35 -1.55
CA ALA A 72 1.14 10.47 -2.47
C ALA A 72 1.20 11.82 -1.74
N LYS A 73 0.36 12.02 -0.70
CA LYS A 73 0.35 13.27 0.08
C LYS A 73 1.54 13.39 1.04
N GLN A 74 1.75 12.38 1.88
CA GLN A 74 2.64 12.49 3.04
C GLN A 74 4.10 12.18 2.72
N VAL A 75 4.37 11.34 1.71
CA VAL A 75 5.73 10.86 1.39
C VAL A 75 6.25 11.48 0.11
N PHE A 76 5.41 11.55 -0.94
CA PHE A 76 5.84 12.03 -2.26
C PHE A 76 5.56 13.52 -2.50
N GLY A 77 4.79 14.20 -1.65
CA GLY A 77 4.52 15.64 -1.78
C GLY A 77 3.64 15.99 -2.97
N ALA A 78 2.56 15.24 -3.20
CA ALA A 78 1.58 15.52 -4.24
C ALA A 78 0.97 16.93 -4.08
N SER A 79 0.87 17.67 -5.19
CA SER A 79 0.18 18.98 -5.21
C SER A 79 -1.34 18.82 -5.05
N LYS A 80 -1.92 17.84 -5.76
CA LYS A 80 -3.35 17.50 -5.65
C LYS A 80 -3.55 15.98 -5.73
N VAL A 81 -4.52 15.50 -4.97
CA VAL A 81 -4.99 14.11 -5.02
C VAL A 81 -6.50 14.11 -5.22
N ALA A 82 -6.95 13.58 -6.35
CA ALA A 82 -8.36 13.29 -6.61
C ALA A 82 -8.59 11.77 -6.49
N ALA A 83 -9.79 11.36 -6.11
CA ALA A 83 -10.11 9.94 -6.00
C ALA A 83 -11.55 9.63 -6.40
N THR A 84 -11.78 8.44 -6.94
CA THR A 84 -13.13 7.90 -7.18
C THR A 84 -13.45 6.80 -6.17
N ALA A 85 -14.70 6.69 -5.76
CA ALA A 85 -15.19 5.62 -4.90
C ALA A 85 -16.63 5.26 -5.27
N SER A 86 -17.07 4.07 -4.88
CA SER A 86 -18.47 3.64 -4.95
C SER A 86 -18.94 3.27 -3.54
N SER A 87 -20.26 3.18 -3.33
CA SER A 87 -20.83 2.77 -2.05
C SER A 87 -20.40 1.36 -1.62
N GLY A 88 -20.02 0.49 -2.56
CA GLY A 88 -19.65 -0.90 -2.29
C GLY A 88 -18.17 -1.13 -1.98
N ASN A 89 -17.37 -0.07 -1.82
CA ASN A 89 -15.91 -0.16 -1.62
C ASN A 89 -15.51 0.00 -0.15
#